data_AF-A0A532V8L2-F1
#
_entry.id   AF-A0A532V8L2-F1
#
_cell.length_a   1.000
_cell.length_b   1.000
_cell.length_c   1.000
_cell.angle_alpha   90.00
_cell.angle_beta   90.00
_cell.angle_gamma   90.00
#
_symmetry.space_group_name_H-M   'P 1'
#
loop_
_entity.id
_entity.type
_entity.pdbx_description
1 polymer ?
#
loop_
_entity_poly.entity_id
_entity_poly.type
_entity_poly.pdbx_seq_one_letter_code
_entity_poly.pdbx_strand_id
1 'polypeptide(L)'
;MMWQKILAFIKRDFSITASYRLSFFFQFFGIFFSVVTFYFIAKLFGKAAVPYLESYGGDYFSFVLIGIAFSDYLGVGLGSFAGTIREGQMLGTLEAMLVTPTRVHSIILFSSIWQFLLTSIRVLAYILLGVFFFGVSMIRPNIPAAFLVLILTILAFSSLGIISASFIMVFKRGNPLNWLIGSFSTLFGGVFFPITILPGWLQ
;
A
#
# COMPACT_ATOMS: atom_id res chain seq x y z
N MET A 1 -21.92 -19.13 -5.95
CA MET A 1 -21.96 -18.77 -4.51
C MET A 1 -20.75 -17.97 -4.03
N MET A 2 -19.50 -18.46 -4.11
CA MET A 2 -18.34 -17.70 -3.58
C MET A 2 -18.01 -16.42 -4.38
N TRP A 3 -18.02 -16.50 -5.71
CA TRP A 3 -17.83 -15.36 -6.61
C TRP A 3 -18.85 -14.22 -6.38
N GLN A 4 -20.11 -14.57 -6.13
CA GLN A 4 -21.15 -13.59 -5.82
C GLN A 4 -20.87 -12.86 -4.50
N LYS A 5 -20.31 -13.54 -3.50
CA LYS A 5 -19.90 -12.92 -2.23
C LYS A 5 -18.76 -11.93 -2.48
N ILE A 6 -17.71 -12.34 -3.20
CA ILE A 6 -16.58 -11.45 -3.54
C ILE A 6 -17.09 -10.18 -4.24
N LEU A 7 -17.93 -10.34 -5.27
CA LEU A 7 -18.50 -9.20 -5.99
C LEU A 7 -19.39 -8.31 -5.11
N ALA A 8 -20.14 -8.91 -4.16
CA ALA A 8 -20.95 -8.14 -3.21
C ALA A 8 -20.09 -7.28 -2.27
N PHE A 9 -18.98 -7.83 -1.75
CA PHE A 9 -18.02 -7.07 -0.93
C PHE A 9 -17.38 -5.93 -1.74
N ILE A 10 -16.90 -6.22 -2.95
CA ILE A 10 -16.34 -5.20 -3.85
C ILE A 10 -17.37 -4.10 -4.13
N LYS A 11 -18.61 -4.47 -4.49
CA LYS A 11 -19.67 -3.50 -4.78
C LYS A 11 -20.00 -2.64 -3.57
N ARG A 12 -20.08 -3.24 -2.38
CA ARG A 12 -20.31 -2.53 -1.12
C ARG A 12 -19.21 -1.50 -0.88
N ASP A 13 -17.95 -1.92 -0.90
CA ASP A 13 -16.82 -1.06 -0.54
C ASP A 13 -16.57 0.02 -1.59
N PHE A 14 -16.78 -0.30 -2.88
CA PHE A 14 -16.83 0.70 -3.95
C PHE A 14 -17.95 1.72 -3.72
N SER A 15 -19.16 1.27 -3.39
CA SER A 15 -20.30 2.18 -3.19
C SER A 15 -20.07 3.11 -2.01
N ILE A 16 -19.49 2.60 -0.91
CA ILE A 16 -19.07 3.41 0.24
C ILE A 16 -18.04 4.43 -0.21
N THR A 17 -16.95 3.98 -0.83
CA THR A 17 -15.84 4.86 -1.24
C THR A 17 -16.30 5.94 -2.24
N ALA A 18 -17.11 5.56 -3.23
CA ALA A 18 -17.65 6.47 -4.24
C ALA A 18 -18.68 7.46 -3.67
N SER A 19 -19.36 7.11 -2.57
CA SER A 19 -20.26 8.03 -1.87
C SER A 19 -19.48 9.17 -1.21
N TYR A 20 -18.29 8.90 -0.71
CA TYR A 20 -17.37 9.90 -0.14
C TYR A 20 -16.49 10.55 -1.24
N ARG A 21 -17.13 11.20 -2.21
CA ARG A 21 -16.51 11.78 -3.42
C ARG A 21 -15.28 12.64 -3.13
N LEU A 22 -15.33 13.45 -2.08
CA LEU A 22 -14.24 14.33 -1.70
C LEU A 22 -12.99 13.52 -1.32
N SER A 23 -13.15 12.54 -0.42
CA SER A 23 -12.06 11.64 0.00
C SER A 23 -11.50 10.87 -1.20
N PHE A 24 -12.38 10.33 -2.04
CA PHE A 24 -11.98 9.60 -3.24
C PHE A 24 -11.18 10.45 -4.22
N PHE A 25 -11.50 11.74 -4.39
CA PHE A 25 -10.72 12.64 -5.25
C PHE A 25 -9.40 13.04 -4.59
N PHE A 26 -9.44 13.39 -3.30
CA PHE A 26 -8.26 13.87 -2.58
C PHE A 26 -7.15 12.82 -2.45
N GLN A 27 -7.47 11.53 -2.46
CA GLN A 27 -6.42 10.50 -2.46
C GLN A 27 -5.54 10.59 -3.73
N PHE A 28 -6.13 10.87 -4.90
CA PHE A 28 -5.38 11.02 -6.15
C PHE A 28 -4.69 12.37 -6.23
N PHE A 29 -5.32 13.42 -5.70
CA PHE A 29 -4.66 14.71 -5.54
C PHE A 29 -3.43 14.62 -4.63
N GLY A 30 -3.50 13.81 -3.57
CA GLY A 30 -2.37 13.52 -2.68
C GLY A 30 -1.23 12.79 -3.40
N ILE A 31 -1.55 11.83 -4.28
CA ILE A 31 -0.55 11.17 -5.14
C ILE A 31 0.14 12.21 -6.03
N PHE A 32 -0.61 13.06 -6.72
CA PHE A 32 -0.04 14.11 -7.56
C PHE A 32 0.91 15.01 -6.76
N PHE A 33 0.48 15.49 -5.59
CA PHE A 33 1.31 16.33 -4.74
C PHE A 33 2.57 15.60 -4.27
N SER A 34 2.46 14.33 -3.85
CA SER A 34 3.59 13.49 -3.47
C SER A 34 4.61 13.35 -4.60
N VAL A 35 4.16 13.00 -5.82
CA VAL A 35 5.03 12.90 -7.00
C VAL A 35 5.74 14.23 -7.29
N VAL A 36 5.02 15.34 -7.26
CA VAL A 36 5.59 16.68 -7.47
C VAL A 36 6.64 17.02 -6.41
N THR A 37 6.35 16.75 -5.13
CA THR A 37 7.30 16.98 -4.03
C THR A 37 8.58 16.19 -4.24
N PHE A 38 8.48 14.88 -4.48
CA PHE A 38 9.66 14.03 -4.67
C PHE A 38 10.42 14.34 -5.96
N TYR A 39 9.74 14.84 -7.00
CA TYR A 39 10.41 15.36 -8.19
C TYR A 39 11.32 16.56 -7.87
N PHE A 40 10.81 17.53 -7.11
CA PHE A 40 11.63 18.69 -6.71
C PHE A 40 12.75 18.30 -5.73
N ILE A 41 12.51 17.33 -4.85
CA ILE A 41 13.57 16.76 -4.00
C ILE A 41 14.65 16.09 -4.87
N ALA A 42 14.27 15.31 -5.88
CA ALA A 42 15.23 14.71 -6.81
C ALA A 42 16.08 15.77 -7.51
N LYS A 43 15.45 16.87 -7.93
CA LYS A 43 16.14 18.01 -8.55
C LYS A 43 17.10 18.72 -7.58
N LEU A 44 16.77 18.77 -6.29
CA LEU A 44 17.64 19.31 -5.25
C LEU A 44 18.93 18.47 -5.08
N PHE A 45 18.81 17.14 -5.12
CA PHE A 45 19.97 16.24 -5.06
C PHE A 45 20.80 16.25 -6.35
N GLY A 46 20.19 16.51 -7.50
CA GLY A 46 20.87 16.59 -8.79
C GLY A 46 21.70 15.32 -9.06
N LYS A 47 22.99 15.49 -9.37
CA LYS A 47 23.91 14.37 -9.62
C LYS A 47 24.56 13.79 -8.35
N ALA A 48 24.35 14.38 -7.18
CA ALA A 48 25.01 13.95 -5.94
C ALA A 48 24.54 12.57 -5.47
N ALA A 49 23.31 12.15 -5.85
CA ALA A 49 22.75 10.85 -5.46
C ALA A 49 23.18 9.69 -6.38
N VAL A 50 23.75 9.98 -7.56
CA VAL A 50 24.09 8.98 -8.59
C VAL A 50 25.02 7.86 -8.06
N PRO A 51 26.09 8.13 -7.30
CA PRO A 51 27.01 7.08 -6.83
C PRO A 51 26.35 6.01 -5.97
N TYR A 52 25.28 6.37 -5.23
CA TYR A 52 24.55 5.45 -4.37
C TYR A 52 23.44 4.69 -5.09
N LEU A 53 23.13 5.09 -6.33
CA LEU A 53 21.97 4.63 -7.10
C LEU A 53 22.36 3.92 -8.40
N GLU A 54 23.64 3.70 -8.68
CA GLU A 54 24.09 3.03 -9.90
C GLU A 54 23.40 1.67 -10.09
N SER A 55 23.30 0.87 -9.03
CA SER A 55 22.59 -0.42 -9.02
C SER A 55 21.07 -0.32 -9.27
N TYR A 56 20.50 0.88 -9.10
CA TYR A 56 19.06 1.16 -9.23
C TYR A 56 18.72 1.97 -10.49
N GLY A 57 19.67 2.16 -11.41
CA GLY A 57 19.47 2.91 -12.66
C GLY A 57 19.88 4.38 -12.61
N GLY A 58 20.48 4.85 -11.52
CA GLY A 58 21.14 6.15 -11.42
C GLY A 58 20.21 7.37 -11.28
N ASP A 59 18.89 7.19 -11.26
CA ASP A 59 17.92 8.26 -11.06
C ASP A 59 17.16 8.12 -9.73
N TYR A 60 17.37 9.10 -8.85
CA TYR A 60 16.71 9.15 -7.54
C TYR A 60 15.20 9.25 -7.66
N PHE A 61 14.69 10.00 -8.65
CA PHE A 61 13.25 10.17 -8.80
C PHE A 61 12.56 8.86 -9.15
N SER A 62 13.08 8.14 -10.15
CA SER A 62 12.60 6.81 -10.53
C SER A 62 12.65 5.82 -9.36
N PHE A 63 13.75 5.82 -8.60
CA PHE A 63 13.92 4.96 -7.42
C PHE A 63 12.84 5.22 -6.36
N VAL A 64 12.70 6.48 -5.91
CA VAL A 64 11.74 6.84 -4.85
C VAL A 64 10.30 6.70 -5.31
N LEU A 65 10.00 7.01 -6.56
CA LEU A 65 8.65 6.83 -7.11
C LEU A 65 8.19 5.38 -7.01
N ILE A 66 9.05 4.43 -7.40
CA ILE A 66 8.76 3.00 -7.29
C ILE A 66 8.67 2.60 -5.82
N GLY A 67 9.60 3.04 -4.98
CA GLY A 67 9.62 2.76 -3.55
C GLY A 67 8.31 3.17 -2.86
N ILE A 68 7.87 4.41 -3.05
CA ILE A 68 6.63 4.94 -2.47
C ILE A 68 5.43 4.18 -3.01
N ALA A 69 5.34 3.98 -4.32
CA ALA A 69 4.21 3.29 -4.92
C ALA A 69 4.08 1.85 -4.39
N PHE A 70 5.18 1.10 -4.28
CA PHE A 70 5.14 -0.25 -3.72
C PHE A 70 4.90 -0.27 -2.19
N SER A 71 5.37 0.77 -1.46
CA SER A 71 5.12 0.89 -0.02
C SER A 71 3.63 0.99 0.33
N ASP A 72 2.78 1.49 -0.57
CA ASP A 72 1.33 1.50 -0.38
C ASP A 72 0.76 0.08 -0.19
N TYR A 73 1.29 -0.92 -0.91
CA TYR A 73 0.85 -2.31 -0.75
C TYR A 73 1.24 -2.88 0.61
N LEU A 74 2.40 -2.50 1.14
CA LEU A 74 2.82 -2.87 2.48
C LEU A 74 1.85 -2.28 3.52
N GLY A 75 1.54 -0.98 3.39
CA GLY A 75 0.59 -0.30 4.27
C GLY A 75 -0.81 -0.92 4.22
N VAL A 76 -1.30 -1.27 3.03
CA VAL A 76 -2.60 -1.95 2.87
C VAL A 76 -2.56 -3.38 3.39
N GLY A 77 -1.49 -4.13 3.15
CA GLY A 77 -1.32 -5.48 3.67
C GLY A 77 -1.36 -5.54 5.19
N LEU A 78 -0.67 -4.61 5.87
CA LEU A 78 -0.65 -4.55 7.32
C LEU A 78 -1.92 -3.92 7.93
N GLY A 79 -2.50 -2.92 7.27
CA GLY A 79 -3.52 -2.07 7.86
C GLY A 79 -4.96 -2.41 7.49
N SER A 80 -5.21 -2.94 6.29
CA SER A 80 -6.59 -3.05 5.74
C SER A 80 -7.51 -3.96 6.54
N PHE A 81 -6.98 -5.09 7.02
CA PHE A 81 -7.73 -6.06 7.82
C PHE A 81 -8.17 -5.45 9.16
N ALA A 82 -7.22 -4.86 9.89
CA ALA A 82 -7.47 -4.14 11.12
C ALA A 82 -8.43 -2.96 10.93
N GLY A 83 -8.25 -2.19 9.86
CA GLY A 83 -9.12 -1.08 9.48
C GLY A 83 -10.57 -1.53 9.27
N THR A 84 -10.78 -2.60 8.50
CA THR A 84 -12.12 -3.12 8.22
C THR A 84 -12.81 -3.62 9.49
N ILE A 85 -12.11 -4.37 10.36
CA ILE A 85 -12.70 -4.82 11.63
C ILE A 85 -13.11 -3.62 12.48
N ARG A 86 -12.23 -2.62 12.61
CA ARG A 86 -12.51 -1.40 13.35
C ARG A 86 -13.71 -0.66 12.79
N GLU A 87 -13.78 -0.47 11.48
CA GLU A 87 -14.90 0.19 10.81
C GLU A 87 -16.21 -0.55 11.07
N GLY A 88 -16.20 -1.89 10.93
CA GLY A 88 -17.34 -2.72 11.26
C GLY A 88 -17.79 -2.61 12.72
N GLN A 89 -16.86 -2.50 13.67
CA GLN A 89 -17.16 -2.25 15.09
C GLN A 89 -17.76 -0.86 15.30
N MET A 90 -17.22 0.18 14.66
CA MET A 90 -17.70 1.56 14.81
C MET A 90 -19.09 1.76 14.21
N LEU A 91 -19.38 1.13 13.08
CA LEU A 91 -20.69 1.19 12.41
C LEU A 91 -21.72 0.21 13.00
N GLY A 92 -21.31 -0.69 13.91
CA GLY A 92 -22.17 -1.74 14.46
C GLY A 92 -22.59 -2.81 13.45
N THR A 93 -21.86 -2.92 12.33
CA THR A 93 -22.15 -3.88 11.26
C THR A 93 -21.35 -5.18 11.39
N LEU A 94 -20.35 -5.24 12.27
CA LEU A 94 -19.51 -6.43 12.43
C LEU A 94 -20.33 -7.61 12.95
N GLU A 95 -21.13 -7.40 13.98
CA GLU A 95 -22.01 -8.42 14.60
C GLU A 95 -23.03 -8.93 13.57
N ALA A 96 -23.64 -8.02 12.81
CA ALA A 96 -24.57 -8.36 11.74
C ALA A 96 -23.89 -9.23 10.67
N MET A 97 -22.64 -8.94 10.29
CA MET A 97 -21.87 -9.76 9.35
C MET A 97 -21.55 -11.14 9.92
N LEU A 98 -21.18 -11.24 11.20
CA LEU A 98 -20.79 -12.50 11.85
C LEU A 98 -21.96 -13.49 12.05
N VAL A 99 -23.20 -13.00 12.12
CA VAL A 99 -24.41 -13.84 12.21
C VAL A 99 -24.82 -14.40 10.85
N THR A 100 -24.33 -13.86 9.74
CA THR A 100 -24.62 -14.39 8.41
C THR A 100 -24.00 -15.79 8.20
N PRO A 101 -24.50 -16.60 7.25
CA PRO A 101 -23.89 -17.89 6.89
C PRO A 101 -22.57 -17.74 6.10
N THR A 102 -21.77 -16.72 6.40
CA THR A 102 -20.46 -16.46 5.79
C THR A 102 -19.38 -16.70 6.83
N ARG A 103 -18.39 -17.55 6.49
CA ARG A 103 -17.29 -17.86 7.39
C ARG A 103 -16.45 -16.62 7.67
N VAL A 104 -15.95 -16.49 8.90
CA VAL A 104 -15.20 -15.31 9.37
C VAL A 104 -13.98 -15.03 8.48
N HIS A 105 -13.20 -16.05 8.11
CA HIS A 105 -12.05 -15.88 7.22
C HIS A 105 -12.45 -15.30 5.85
N SER A 106 -13.61 -15.68 5.31
CA SER A 106 -14.11 -15.11 4.05
C SER A 106 -14.49 -13.64 4.19
N ILE A 107 -15.08 -13.24 5.33
CA ILE A 107 -15.42 -11.83 5.60
C ILE A 107 -14.14 -10.99 5.65
N ILE A 108 -13.11 -11.47 6.35
CA ILE A 108 -11.82 -10.78 6.50
C ILE A 108 -11.07 -10.71 5.17
N LEU A 109 -11.00 -11.81 4.41
CA LEU A 109 -10.31 -11.82 3.12
C LEU A 109 -11.04 -10.99 2.06
N PHE A 110 -12.37 -11.10 1.96
CA PHE A 110 -13.11 -10.41 0.91
C PHE A 110 -13.22 -8.90 1.13
N SER A 111 -13.15 -8.45 2.39
CA SER A 111 -13.15 -7.02 2.72
C SER A 111 -11.84 -6.31 2.39
N SER A 112 -10.71 -7.02 2.30
CA SER A 112 -9.44 -6.40 1.89
C SER A 112 -9.26 -6.32 0.38
N ILE A 113 -10.01 -7.11 -0.41
CA ILE A 113 -9.88 -7.16 -1.89
C ILE A 113 -10.04 -5.77 -2.50
N TRP A 114 -11.06 -5.02 -2.08
CA TRP A 114 -11.28 -3.67 -2.60
C TRP A 114 -10.10 -2.73 -2.30
N GLN A 115 -9.50 -2.83 -1.11
CA GLN A 115 -8.35 -2.01 -0.73
C GLN A 115 -7.12 -2.33 -1.57
N PHE A 116 -6.86 -3.61 -1.89
CA PHE A 116 -5.79 -4.01 -2.81
C PHE A 116 -6.04 -3.55 -4.25
N LEU A 117 -7.29 -3.64 -4.73
CA LEU A 117 -7.66 -3.12 -6.06
C LEU A 117 -7.46 -1.61 -6.15
N LEU A 118 -7.94 -0.87 -5.14
CA LEU A 118 -7.77 0.58 -5.09
C LEU A 118 -6.30 0.97 -5.01
N THR A 119 -5.49 0.23 -4.24
CA THR A 119 -4.04 0.42 -4.17
C THR A 119 -3.38 0.17 -5.51
N SER A 120 -3.82 -0.85 -6.25
CA SER A 120 -3.33 -1.11 -7.61
C SER A 120 -3.60 0.08 -8.53
N ILE A 121 -4.79 0.68 -8.44
CA ILE A 121 -5.12 1.90 -9.19
C ILE A 121 -4.24 3.08 -8.76
N ARG A 122 -3.98 3.25 -7.45
CA ARG A 122 -3.07 4.30 -6.95
C ARG A 122 -1.64 4.12 -7.44
N VAL A 123 -1.12 2.90 -7.41
CA VAL A 123 0.22 2.57 -7.91
C VAL A 123 0.35 2.83 -9.40
N LEU A 124 -0.67 2.45 -10.18
CA LEU A 124 -0.73 2.82 -11.59
C LEU A 124 -0.76 4.34 -11.76
N ALA A 125 -1.50 5.09 -10.94
CA ALA A 125 -1.50 6.54 -10.99
C ALA A 125 -0.11 7.14 -10.68
N TYR A 126 0.61 6.64 -9.66
CA TYR A 126 2.00 7.03 -9.39
C TYR A 126 2.90 6.83 -10.61
N ILE A 127 2.86 5.64 -11.21
CA ILE A 127 3.69 5.28 -12.37
C ILE A 127 3.34 6.13 -13.59
N LEU A 128 2.04 6.27 -13.91
CA LEU A 128 1.59 7.06 -15.06
C LEU A 128 1.98 8.54 -14.90
N LEU A 129 1.81 9.10 -13.70
CA LEU A 129 2.22 10.48 -13.44
C LEU A 129 3.73 10.66 -13.59
N GLY A 130 4.54 9.75 -13.05
CA GLY A 130 6.00 9.80 -13.19
C GLY A 130 6.48 9.67 -14.63
N VAL A 131 5.90 8.75 -15.41
CA VAL A 131 6.29 8.52 -16.80
C VAL A 131 5.84 9.68 -17.71
N PHE A 132 4.58 10.10 -17.63
CA PHE A 132 4.03 11.10 -18.56
C PHE A 132 4.44 12.54 -18.24
N PHE A 133 4.51 12.94 -16.97
CA PHE A 133 4.77 14.34 -16.60
C PHE A 133 6.25 14.61 -16.32
N PHE A 134 7.00 13.59 -15.88
CA PHE A 134 8.36 13.77 -15.37
C PHE A 134 9.41 12.96 -16.13
N GLY A 135 9.01 12.20 -17.17
CA GLY A 135 9.94 11.57 -18.11
C GLY A 135 10.75 10.41 -17.53
N VAL A 136 10.21 9.69 -16.53
CA VAL A 136 10.86 8.51 -15.93
C VAL A 136 11.21 7.49 -17.00
N SER A 137 12.51 7.25 -17.19
CA SER A 137 13.01 6.24 -18.13
C SER A 137 13.06 4.87 -17.47
N MET A 138 12.00 4.08 -17.63
CA MET A 138 12.02 2.66 -17.24
C MET A 138 12.76 1.83 -18.29
N ILE A 139 14.08 1.78 -18.22
CA ILE A 139 14.89 0.97 -19.13
C ILE A 139 14.75 -0.50 -18.72
N ARG A 140 14.00 -1.28 -19.51
CA ARG A 140 13.78 -2.73 -19.36
C ARG A 140 13.26 -3.16 -17.97
N PRO A 141 12.01 -2.80 -17.61
CA PRO A 141 11.41 -3.29 -16.37
C PRO A 141 11.27 -4.82 -16.38
N ASN A 142 11.75 -5.48 -15.33
CA ASN A 142 11.50 -6.91 -15.12
C ASN A 142 10.08 -7.09 -14.54
N ILE A 143 9.08 -7.01 -15.40
CA ILE A 143 7.66 -7.13 -15.04
C ILE A 143 7.37 -8.45 -14.29
N PRO A 144 7.88 -9.62 -14.73
CA PRO A 144 7.69 -10.87 -13.99
C PRO A 144 8.21 -10.82 -12.56
N ALA A 145 9.43 -10.29 -12.35
CA ALA A 145 9.99 -10.16 -11.00
C ALA A 145 9.18 -9.18 -10.15
N ALA A 146 8.75 -8.05 -10.72
CA ALA A 146 7.90 -7.09 -10.02
C ALA A 146 6.58 -7.72 -9.55
N PHE A 147 5.95 -8.53 -10.40
CA PHE A 147 4.72 -9.23 -10.05
C PHE A 147 4.93 -10.32 -8.99
N LEU A 148 6.03 -11.06 -9.08
CA LEU A 148 6.41 -12.04 -8.06
C LEU A 148 6.64 -11.38 -6.70
N VAL A 149 7.42 -10.29 -6.67
CA VAL A 149 7.66 -9.50 -5.45
C VAL A 149 6.34 -8.97 -4.91
N LEU A 150 5.46 -8.43 -5.76
CA LEU A 150 4.15 -7.95 -5.35
C LEU A 150 3.32 -9.04 -4.66
N ILE A 151 3.24 -10.25 -5.24
CA ILE A 151 2.52 -11.38 -4.64
C ILE A 151 3.12 -11.73 -3.28
N LEU A 152 4.45 -11.85 -3.20
CA LEU A 152 5.14 -12.18 -1.95
C LEU A 152 4.90 -11.12 -0.88
N THR A 153 4.97 -9.84 -1.23
CA THR A 153 4.64 -8.71 -0.35
C THR A 153 3.21 -8.82 0.15
N ILE A 154 2.23 -8.99 -0.75
CA ILE A 154 0.83 -9.11 -0.35
C ILE A 154 0.63 -10.28 0.62
N LEU A 155 1.19 -11.46 0.33
CA LEU A 155 1.05 -12.64 1.19
C LEU A 155 1.72 -12.47 2.56
N ALA A 156 2.95 -11.98 2.57
CA ALA A 156 3.73 -11.79 3.80
C ALA A 156 3.06 -10.74 4.72
N PHE A 157 2.76 -9.57 4.18
CA PHE A 157 2.19 -8.48 4.97
C PHE A 157 0.72 -8.68 5.32
N SER A 158 -0.06 -9.39 4.49
CA SER A 158 -1.44 -9.76 4.86
C SER A 158 -1.48 -10.70 6.06
N SER A 159 -0.52 -11.63 6.17
CA SER A 159 -0.43 -12.52 7.33
C SER A 159 -0.22 -11.72 8.63
N LEU A 160 0.67 -10.74 8.59
CA LEU A 160 0.89 -9.79 9.70
C LEU A 160 -0.32 -8.88 9.94
N GLY A 161 -1.00 -8.45 8.88
CA GLY A 161 -2.21 -7.64 8.95
C GLY A 161 -3.39 -8.37 9.61
N ILE A 162 -3.52 -9.68 9.41
CA ILE A 162 -4.52 -10.51 10.11
C ILE A 162 -4.22 -10.58 11.61
N ILE A 163 -2.94 -10.73 12.00
CA ILE A 163 -2.52 -10.68 13.41
C ILE A 163 -2.89 -9.31 14.01
N SER A 164 -2.57 -8.24 13.30
CA SER A 164 -2.94 -6.87 13.66
C SER A 164 -4.46 -6.67 13.82
N ALA A 165 -5.27 -7.33 12.98
CA ALA A 165 -6.72 -7.30 13.06
C ALA A 165 -7.26 -7.98 14.33
N SER A 166 -6.64 -9.07 14.77
CA SER A 166 -6.95 -9.72 16.05
C SER A 166 -6.70 -8.81 17.25
N PHE A 167 -5.64 -8.00 17.24
CA PHE A 167 -5.41 -6.97 18.26
C PHE A 167 -6.53 -5.94 18.28
N ILE A 168 -6.91 -5.39 17.13
CA ILE A 168 -8.00 -4.42 17.05
C ILE A 168 -9.33 -5.01 17.54
N MET A 169 -9.60 -6.28 17.22
CA MET A 169 -10.82 -6.96 17.67
C MET A 169 -10.96 -6.92 19.20
N VAL A 170 -9.87 -7.15 19.93
CA VAL A 170 -9.84 -7.18 21.41
C VAL A 170 -9.73 -5.76 22.01
N PHE A 171 -8.72 -5.00 21.58
CA PHE A 171 -8.37 -3.73 22.21
C PHE A 171 -9.22 -2.55 21.72
N LYS A 172 -9.98 -2.72 20.63
CA LYS A 172 -10.88 -1.71 20.01
C LYS A 172 -10.20 -0.40 19.58
N ARG A 173 -8.95 -0.14 19.96
CA ARG A 173 -8.15 1.05 19.63
C ARG A 173 -6.67 0.76 19.72
N GLY A 174 -5.91 1.41 18.84
CA GLY A 174 -4.48 1.21 18.71
C GLY A 174 -4.17 0.02 17.80
N ASN A 175 -3.16 0.18 16.96
CA ASN A 175 -2.63 -0.87 16.11
C ASN A 175 -1.09 -0.87 16.20
N PRO A 176 -0.54 -1.29 17.36
CA PRO A 176 0.89 -1.17 17.64
C PRO A 176 1.73 -2.02 16.68
N LEU A 177 1.20 -3.18 16.26
CA LEU A 177 1.89 -4.08 15.34
C LEU A 177 2.04 -3.44 13.95
N ASN A 178 0.96 -2.88 13.39
CA ASN A 178 1.03 -2.14 12.13
C ASN A 178 1.96 -0.93 12.23
N TRP A 179 1.88 -0.18 13.34
CA TRP A 179 2.74 0.99 13.54
C TRP A 179 4.23 0.61 13.60
N LEU A 180 4.58 -0.41 14.39
CA LEU A 180 5.95 -0.87 14.53
C LEU A 180 6.47 -1.41 13.20
N ILE A 181 5.79 -2.40 12.61
CA ILE A 181 6.25 -3.02 11.37
C ILE A 181 6.28 -2.00 10.23
N GLY A 182 5.24 -1.17 10.09
CA GLY A 182 5.18 -0.14 9.05
C GLY A 182 6.31 0.88 9.18
N SER A 183 6.64 1.33 10.40
CA SER A 183 7.73 2.30 10.62
C SER A 183 9.09 1.70 10.29
N PHE A 184 9.36 0.49 10.75
CA PHE A 184 10.61 -0.21 10.44
C PHE A 184 10.73 -0.50 8.95
N SER A 185 9.66 -0.99 8.30
CA SER A 185 9.68 -1.24 6.86
C SER A 185 9.86 0.03 6.03
N THR A 186 9.32 1.18 6.48
CA THR A 186 9.50 2.44 5.76
C THR A 186 10.94 2.96 5.89
N LEU A 187 11.54 2.82 7.09
CA LEU A 187 12.88 3.31 7.36
C LEU A 187 13.97 2.40 6.77
N PHE A 188 13.83 1.09 6.91
CA PHE A 188 14.84 0.10 6.52
C PHE A 188 14.53 -0.60 5.20
N GLY A 189 13.31 -0.50 4.68
CA GLY A 189 12.89 -1.20 3.45
C GLY A 189 13.32 -0.55 2.14
N GLY A 190 14.22 0.45 2.20
CA GLY A 190 14.76 1.09 1.00
C GLY A 190 13.73 1.91 0.20
N VAL A 191 12.71 2.46 0.86
CA VAL A 191 11.62 3.21 0.20
C VAL A 191 12.08 4.58 -0.29
N PHE A 192 12.79 5.34 0.56
CA PHE A 192 13.21 6.71 0.28
C PHE A 192 14.69 6.85 -0.06
N PHE A 193 15.52 5.89 0.38
CA PHE A 193 16.95 5.88 0.15
C PHE A 193 17.45 4.42 0.01
N PRO A 194 18.54 4.18 -0.74
CA PRO A 194 19.14 2.86 -0.85
C PRO A 194 19.59 2.30 0.50
N ILE A 195 19.41 0.99 0.70
CA ILE A 195 19.86 0.30 1.92
C ILE A 195 21.38 0.40 2.13
N THR A 196 22.15 0.59 1.06
CA THR A 196 23.61 0.73 1.10
C THR A 196 24.13 1.91 1.92
N ILE A 197 23.26 2.88 2.22
CA ILE A 197 23.59 4.05 3.06
C ILE A 197 23.51 3.71 4.55
N LEU A 198 22.77 2.64 4.92
CA LEU A 198 22.67 2.21 6.31
C LEU A 198 24.00 1.61 6.80
N PRO A 199 24.31 1.70 8.10
CA PRO A 199 25.42 0.97 8.71
C PRO A 199 25.34 -0.53 8.35
N GLY A 200 26.47 -1.20 8.12
CA GLY A 200 26.49 -2.58 7.61
C GLY A 200 25.75 -3.62 8.48
N TRP A 201 25.47 -3.33 9.75
CA TRP A 201 24.66 -4.18 10.64
C TRP A 201 23.14 -3.98 10.49
N LEU A 202 22.71 -2.95 9.76
CA LEU A 202 21.31 -2.60 9.46
C LEU A 202 20.90 -2.88 8.02
N GLN A 203 21.87 -3.17 7.14
CA GLN A 203 21.61 -3.55 5.75
C GLN A 203 21.02 -4.97 5.68
#